data_AF-A0A1F5ERS2-F1
#
_entry.id   AF-A0A1F5ERS2-F1
#
_cell.length_a   1.000
_cell.length_b   1.000
_cell.length_c   1.000
_cell.angle_alpha   90.00
_cell.angle_beta   90.00
_cell.angle_gamma   90.00
#
_symmetry.space_group_name_H-M   'P 1'
#
loop_
_entity.id
_entity.type
_entity.pdbx_description
1 polymer ?
#
loop_
_entity_poly.entity_id
_entity_poly.type
_entity_poly.pdbx_seq_one_letter_code
_entity_poly.pdbx_strand_id
1 'polypeptide(L)'
;MTFFVKRNSGFSMIEVLIYISVLVLVMFIVVNSILMMLSSYTAIKVSQKVNETASGILERISLETKRSNGLALSGNVLNNDAGSINLNVVKDDGSIIEKKFWLDGTDLKMQEFGGEVFVLNIPGVEVERFFVNYVSAGSVNLIKIEMELHSQKKNVNKNEIFYISVVMRESY
;
A
#
# COMPACT_ATOMS: atom_id res chain seq x y z
N MET A 1 -78.54 22.12 18.10
CA MET A 1 -78.19 20.76 17.65
C MET A 1 -77.41 20.91 16.36
N THR A 2 -76.08 20.93 16.42
CA THR A 2 -75.19 21.15 15.27
C THR A 2 -74.37 19.89 15.05
N PHE A 3 -74.67 19.18 13.97
CA PHE A 3 -73.95 17.98 13.54
C PHE A 3 -72.67 18.39 12.81
N PHE A 4 -71.51 18.09 13.40
CA PHE A 4 -70.23 18.10 12.69
C PHE A 4 -70.14 16.85 11.81
N VAL A 5 -70.31 17.02 10.50
CA VAL A 5 -70.06 15.95 9.54
C VAL A 5 -68.55 15.87 9.31
N LYS A 6 -67.91 14.85 9.88
CA LYS A 6 -66.50 14.52 9.64
C LYS A 6 -66.40 13.81 8.28
N ARG A 7 -65.90 14.48 7.24
CA ARG A 7 -65.58 13.83 5.95
C ARG A 7 -64.42 12.87 6.15
N ASN A 8 -64.69 11.58 6.01
CA ASN A 8 -63.66 10.55 5.89
C ASN A 8 -63.13 10.61 4.45
N SER A 9 -62.03 11.34 4.21
CA SER A 9 -61.41 11.42 2.89
C SER A 9 -60.48 10.23 2.66
N GLY A 10 -60.91 9.28 1.84
CA GLY A 10 -60.03 8.22 1.32
C GLY A 10 -59.02 8.79 0.30
N PHE A 11 -57.87 8.12 0.17
CA PHE A 11 -56.86 8.47 -0.82
C PHE A 11 -57.39 8.26 -2.24
N SER A 12 -57.11 9.22 -3.13
CA SER A 12 -57.41 9.07 -4.55
C SER A 12 -56.40 8.14 -5.22
N MET A 13 -56.84 7.34 -6.21
CA MET A 13 -55.93 6.44 -6.96
C MET A 13 -54.74 7.17 -7.57
N ILE A 14 -54.94 8.40 -8.07
CA ILE A 14 -53.85 9.21 -8.64
C ILE A 14 -52.82 9.62 -7.58
N GLU A 15 -53.27 9.88 -6.35
CA GLU A 15 -52.40 10.27 -5.25
C GLU A 15 -51.48 9.10 -4.84
N VAL A 16 -52.03 7.89 -4.80
CA VAL A 16 -51.26 6.66 -4.56
C VAL A 16 -50.22 6.43 -5.66
N LEU A 17 -50.57 6.64 -6.93
CA LEU A 17 -49.64 6.51 -8.05
C LEU A 17 -48.47 7.50 -7.97
N ILE A 18 -48.74 8.75 -7.58
CA ILE A 18 -47.71 9.76 -7.38
C ILE A 18 -46.77 9.33 -6.24
N TYR A 19 -47.31 8.87 -5.10
CA TYR A 19 -46.49 8.40 -3.99
C TYR A 19 -45.62 7.20 -4.36
N ILE A 20 -46.16 6.22 -5.10
CA ILE A 20 -45.38 5.08 -5.59
C ILE A 20 -44.27 5.56 -6.53
N SER A 21 -44.56 6.51 -7.41
CA SER A 21 -43.59 7.04 -8.37
C SER A 21 -42.41 7.73 -7.66
N VAL A 22 -42.72 8.57 -6.66
CA VAL A 22 -41.69 9.21 -5.81
C VAL A 22 -40.91 8.17 -5.02
N LEU A 23 -41.59 7.17 -4.46
CA LEU A 23 -40.95 6.09 -3.70
C LEU A 23 -39.96 5.29 -4.56
N VAL A 24 -40.34 4.93 -5.78
CA VAL A 24 -39.46 4.21 -6.73
C VAL A 24 -38.25 5.07 -7.08
N LEU A 25 -38.43 6.37 -7.32
CA LEU A 25 -37.33 7.28 -7.61
C LEU A 25 -36.34 7.37 -6.43
N VAL A 26 -36.86 7.51 -5.20
CA VAL A 26 -36.02 7.53 -3.99
C VAL A 26 -35.28 6.20 -3.82
N MET A 27 -35.97 5.07 -4.01
CA MET A 27 -35.33 3.75 -3.94
C MET A 27 -34.21 3.60 -4.96
N PHE A 28 -34.40 4.08 -6.19
CA PHE A 28 -33.36 4.03 -7.22
C PHE A 28 -32.11 4.79 -6.78
N ILE A 29 -32.26 5.99 -6.21
CA ILE A 29 -31.14 6.79 -5.70
C ILE A 29 -30.42 6.05 -4.57
N VAL A 30 -31.17 5.48 -3.62
CA VAL A 30 -30.60 4.76 -2.47
C VAL A 30 -29.81 3.54 -2.94
N VAL A 31 -30.36 2.72 -3.84
CA VAL A 31 -29.69 1.53 -4.36
C VAL A 31 -28.38 1.91 -5.08
N ASN A 32 -28.42 2.92 -5.95
CA ASN A 32 -27.21 3.39 -6.64
C ASN A 32 -26.15 3.90 -5.66
N SER A 33 -26.56 4.64 -4.63
CA SER A 33 -25.66 5.15 -3.60
C SER A 33 -24.97 4.01 -2.85
N ILE A 34 -25.71 2.95 -2.50
CA ILE A 34 -25.15 1.76 -1.83
C ILE A 34 -24.14 1.07 -2.75
N LEU A 35 -24.45 0.88 -4.02
CA LEU A 35 -23.54 0.24 -4.98
C LEU A 35 -22.23 1.05 -5.14
N MET A 36 -22.33 2.38 -5.21
CA MET A 36 -21.16 3.26 -5.26
C MET A 36 -20.33 3.22 -3.97
N MET A 37 -20.97 3.09 -2.81
CA MET A 37 -20.27 2.94 -1.54
C MET A 37 -19.49 1.62 -1.47
N LEU A 38 -20.07 0.52 -1.98
CA LEU A 38 -19.41 -0.79 -2.01
C LEU A 38 -18.16 -0.82 -2.93
N SER A 39 -18.21 -0.15 -4.08
CA SER A 39 -17.04 -0.02 -4.96
C SER A 39 -15.95 0.82 -4.31
N SER A 40 -16.34 1.94 -3.69
CA SER A 40 -15.42 2.83 -2.95
C SER A 40 -14.73 2.10 -1.79
N TYR A 41 -15.47 1.28 -1.05
CA TYR A 41 -14.90 0.47 0.03
C TYR A 41 -13.84 -0.52 -0.48
N THR A 42 -14.06 -1.12 -1.64
CA THR A 42 -13.06 -2.01 -2.26
C THR A 42 -11.80 -1.22 -2.64
N ALA A 43 -11.97 -0.02 -3.21
CA ALA A 43 -10.85 0.84 -3.56
C ALA A 43 -10.01 1.25 -2.33
N ILE A 44 -10.67 1.64 -1.23
CA ILE A 44 -10.01 1.98 0.03
C ILE A 44 -9.19 0.79 0.55
N LYS A 45 -9.74 -0.43 0.54
CA LYS A 45 -9.01 -1.62 0.99
C LYS A 45 -7.77 -1.93 0.15
N VAL A 46 -7.87 -1.80 -1.17
CA VAL A 46 -6.70 -1.99 -2.05
C VAL A 46 -5.64 -0.93 -1.76
N SER A 47 -6.04 0.34 -1.61
CA SER A 47 -5.14 1.43 -1.26
C SER A 47 -4.45 1.21 0.09
N GLN A 48 -5.20 0.82 1.13
CA GLN A 48 -4.65 0.53 2.45
C GLN A 48 -3.60 -0.57 2.37
N LYS A 49 -3.89 -1.66 1.64
CA LYS A 49 -2.97 -2.78 1.49
C LYS A 49 -1.67 -2.41 0.79
N VAL A 50 -1.74 -1.60 -0.28
CA VAL A 50 -0.55 -1.07 -0.96
C VAL A 50 0.27 -0.21 -0.02
N ASN A 51 -0.36 0.70 0.72
CA ASN A 51 0.31 1.60 1.67
C ASN A 51 0.92 0.85 2.87
N GLU A 52 0.24 -0.15 3.43
CA GLU A 52 0.74 -1.01 4.50
C GLU A 52 1.96 -1.82 4.03
N THR A 53 1.88 -2.38 2.82
CA THR A 53 3.00 -3.11 2.20
C THR A 53 4.20 -2.19 2.00
N ALA A 54 3.99 -1.01 1.43
CA ALA A 54 5.03 -0.01 1.24
C ALA A 54 5.70 0.38 2.55
N SER A 55 4.89 0.74 3.54
CA SER A 55 5.36 1.21 4.84
C SER A 55 6.16 0.13 5.54
N GLY A 56 5.68 -1.11 5.58
CA GLY A 56 6.38 -2.22 6.22
C GLY A 56 7.72 -2.55 5.56
N ILE A 57 7.76 -2.58 4.22
CA ILE A 57 9.00 -2.79 3.46
C ILE A 57 10.00 -1.66 3.72
N LEU A 58 9.59 -0.41 3.53
CA LEU A 58 10.47 0.75 3.64
C LEU A 58 10.95 0.98 5.06
N GLU A 59 10.11 0.75 6.07
CA GLU A 59 10.50 0.79 7.47
C GLU A 59 11.56 -0.29 7.74
N ARG A 60 11.33 -1.53 7.29
CA ARG A 60 12.30 -2.61 7.48
C ARG A 60 13.65 -2.27 6.86
N ILE A 61 13.68 -1.85 5.59
CA ILE A 61 14.93 -1.49 4.92
C ILE A 61 15.59 -0.29 5.60
N SER A 62 14.81 0.70 6.04
CA SER A 62 15.32 1.87 6.77
C SER A 62 15.99 1.48 8.09
N LEU A 63 15.36 0.59 8.87
CA LEU A 63 15.92 0.10 10.12
C LEU A 63 17.23 -0.66 9.91
N GLU A 64 17.29 -1.55 8.92
CA GLU A 64 18.52 -2.28 8.62
C GLU A 64 19.61 -1.36 8.05
N THR A 65 19.24 -0.38 7.23
CA THR A 65 20.18 0.61 6.68
C THR A 65 20.80 1.47 7.78
N LYS A 66 19.99 1.93 8.74
CA LYS A 66 20.48 2.71 9.90
C LYS A 66 21.39 1.91 10.83
N ARG A 67 21.26 0.58 10.82
CA ARG A 67 22.13 -0.34 11.59
C ARG A 67 23.34 -0.80 10.78
N SER A 68 23.42 -0.42 9.51
CA SER A 68 24.47 -0.86 8.62
C SER A 68 25.66 0.11 8.62
N ASN A 69 26.87 -0.45 8.53
CA ASN A 69 28.12 0.29 8.34
C ASN A 69 28.53 0.39 6.85
N GLY A 70 27.63 0.07 5.92
CA GLY A 70 27.95 0.08 4.49
C GLY A 70 27.32 -1.05 3.70
N LEU A 71 27.53 -0.99 2.39
CA LEU A 71 27.17 -2.08 1.50
C LEU A 71 28.19 -3.22 1.59
N ALA A 72 27.73 -4.45 1.40
CA ALA A 72 28.62 -5.58 1.16
C ALA A 72 29.41 -5.38 -0.14
N LEU A 73 30.59 -6.00 -0.24
CA LEU A 73 31.49 -5.82 -1.39
C LEU A 73 30.92 -6.37 -2.71
N SER A 74 29.92 -7.25 -2.65
CA SER A 74 29.32 -7.90 -3.82
C SER A 74 27.81 -8.13 -3.66
N GLY A 75 27.13 -8.44 -4.76
CA GLY A 75 25.71 -8.79 -4.77
C GLY A 75 24.73 -7.61 -4.78
N ASN A 76 25.24 -6.38 -4.92
CA ASN A 76 24.44 -5.17 -5.11
C ASN A 76 24.16 -4.92 -6.60
N VAL A 77 22.92 -4.63 -6.94
CA VAL A 77 22.48 -4.14 -8.25
C VAL A 77 21.84 -2.78 -8.01
N LEU A 78 22.61 -1.74 -8.26
CA LEU A 78 22.21 -0.35 -8.02
C LEU A 78 21.84 0.31 -9.35
N ASN A 79 20.99 1.34 -9.28
CA ASN A 79 20.50 2.12 -10.43
C ASN A 79 19.80 1.25 -11.49
N ASN A 80 19.08 0.22 -11.05
CA ASN A 80 18.30 -0.69 -11.88
C ASN A 80 16.90 -0.85 -11.30
N ASP A 81 15.90 -1.05 -12.16
CA ASP A 81 14.50 -1.25 -11.77
C ASP A 81 14.28 -2.57 -11.02
N ALA A 82 15.11 -3.58 -11.27
CA ALA A 82 15.19 -4.82 -10.50
C ALA A 82 16.45 -4.80 -9.62
N GLY A 83 16.51 -3.84 -8.70
CA GLY A 83 17.66 -3.62 -7.84
C GLY A 83 17.87 -4.72 -6.81
N SER A 84 19.07 -4.75 -6.25
CA SER A 84 19.39 -5.54 -5.06
C SER A 84 20.36 -4.79 -4.19
N ILE A 85 20.21 -4.93 -2.88
CA ILE A 85 21.07 -4.30 -1.90
C ILE A 85 21.45 -5.29 -0.81
N ASN A 86 22.75 -5.40 -0.57
CA ASN A 86 23.36 -6.19 0.49
C ASN A 86 23.95 -5.21 1.51
N LEU A 87 23.41 -5.24 2.73
CA LEU A 87 23.79 -4.38 3.84
C LEU A 87 24.65 -5.14 4.83
N ASN A 88 25.77 -4.54 5.25
CA ASN A 88 26.58 -5.01 6.37
C ASN A 88 25.99 -4.46 7.67
N VAL A 89 25.10 -5.21 8.30
CA VAL A 89 24.37 -4.79 9.51
C VAL A 89 25.15 -5.18 10.76
N VAL A 90 25.34 -4.21 11.66
CA VAL A 90 26.02 -4.42 12.95
C VAL A 90 24.99 -4.86 14.00
N LYS A 91 25.19 -6.03 14.61
CA LYS A 91 24.38 -6.54 15.72
C LYS A 91 24.77 -5.88 17.06
N ASP A 92 23.93 -6.10 18.07
CA ASP A 92 24.14 -5.55 19.42
C ASP A 92 25.42 -6.08 20.08
N ASP A 93 25.89 -7.27 19.67
CA ASP A 93 27.15 -7.89 20.11
C ASP A 93 28.38 -7.38 19.33
N GLY A 94 28.21 -6.47 18.38
CA GLY A 94 29.26 -5.92 17.53
C GLY A 94 29.61 -6.78 16.31
N SER A 95 28.99 -7.96 16.14
CA SER A 95 29.18 -8.78 14.93
C SER A 95 28.53 -8.14 13.71
N ILE A 96 29.10 -8.38 12.52
CA ILE A 96 28.56 -7.91 11.25
C ILE A 96 27.89 -9.09 10.54
N ILE A 97 26.66 -8.89 10.11
CA ILE A 97 25.92 -9.82 9.26
C ILE A 97 25.50 -9.17 7.96
N GLU A 98 25.42 -9.96 6.90
CA GLU A 98 24.90 -9.48 5.62
C GLU A 98 23.39 -9.68 5.57
N LYS A 99 22.65 -8.59 5.27
CA LYS A 99 21.23 -8.66 4.93
C LYS A 99 21.02 -8.23 3.49
N LYS A 100 20.45 -9.14 2.70
CA LYS A 100 20.18 -8.94 1.29
C LYS A 100 18.70 -8.65 1.08
N PHE A 101 18.42 -7.61 0.30
CA PHE A 101 17.10 -7.30 -0.24
C PHE A 101 17.18 -7.32 -1.76
N TRP A 102 16.24 -7.97 -2.42
CA TRP A 102 16.21 -8.03 -3.89
C TRP A 102 14.81 -8.28 -4.41
N LEU A 103 14.56 -7.79 -5.61
CA LEU A 103 13.35 -8.10 -6.35
C LEU A 103 13.54 -9.41 -7.13
N ASP A 104 12.60 -10.34 -6.98
CA ASP A 104 12.56 -11.60 -7.74
C ASP A 104 11.17 -11.79 -8.34
N GLY A 105 11.06 -11.50 -9.64
CA GLY A 105 9.76 -11.32 -10.29
C GLY A 105 9.04 -10.10 -9.71
N THR A 106 7.92 -10.34 -9.03
CA THR A 106 7.11 -9.30 -8.35
C THR A 106 7.21 -9.35 -6.82
N ASP A 107 8.00 -10.28 -6.28
CA ASP A 107 8.18 -10.45 -4.84
C ASP A 107 9.47 -9.78 -4.39
N LEU A 108 9.36 -8.82 -3.46
CA LEU A 108 10.54 -8.28 -2.80
C LEU A 108 10.93 -9.20 -1.64
N LYS A 109 12.15 -9.72 -1.71
CA LYS A 109 12.66 -10.73 -0.79
C LYS A 109 13.74 -10.18 0.11
N MET A 110 13.85 -10.76 1.30
CA MET A 110 14.91 -10.50 2.27
C MET A 110 15.56 -11.81 2.73
N GLN A 111 16.87 -11.80 2.91
CA GLN A 111 17.63 -12.91 3.47
C GLN A 111 18.71 -12.38 4.42
N GLU A 112 18.89 -13.05 5.56
CA GLU A 112 20.02 -12.83 6.47
C GLU A 112 21.07 -13.94 6.24
N PHE A 113 22.28 -13.57 5.82
CA PHE A 113 23.47 -14.41 5.68
C PHE A 113 23.21 -15.89 5.29
N GLY A 114 22.73 -16.13 4.06
CA GLY A 114 22.48 -17.49 3.55
C GLY A 114 21.39 -18.28 4.28
N GLY A 115 20.66 -17.66 5.20
CA GLY A 115 19.54 -18.23 5.93
C GLY A 115 18.25 -18.27 5.12
N GLU A 116 17.11 -18.31 5.81
CA GLU A 116 15.80 -18.39 5.18
C GLU A 116 15.45 -17.11 4.39
N VAL A 117 14.73 -17.31 3.29
CA VAL A 117 14.27 -16.23 2.42
C VAL A 117 12.84 -15.84 2.80
N PHE A 118 12.64 -14.56 3.10
CA PHE A 118 11.35 -13.99 3.47
C PHE A 118 10.81 -13.12 2.34
N VAL A 119 9.55 -13.33 1.98
CA VAL A 119 8.80 -12.45 1.07
C VAL A 119 8.24 -11.29 1.90
N LEU A 120 8.51 -10.06 1.49
CA LEU A 120 8.11 -8.87 2.24
C LEU A 120 6.77 -8.27 1.78
N ASN A 121 6.34 -8.55 0.56
CA ASN A 121 5.06 -8.09 0.04
C ASN A 121 3.89 -8.88 0.65
N ILE A 122 2.79 -8.18 0.92
CA ILE A 122 1.55 -8.80 1.37
C ILE A 122 0.88 -9.48 0.16
N PRO A 123 0.30 -10.69 0.29
CA PRO A 123 -0.25 -11.44 -0.85
C PRO A 123 -1.21 -10.61 -1.71
N GLY A 124 -1.00 -10.50 -3.02
CA GLY A 124 -1.82 -9.69 -3.92
C GLY A 124 -1.45 -8.20 -3.97
N VAL A 125 -0.30 -7.84 -3.41
CA VAL A 125 0.45 -6.63 -3.77
C VAL A 125 1.75 -7.09 -4.40
N GLU A 126 2.06 -6.53 -5.56
CA GLU A 126 3.21 -6.84 -6.39
C GLU A 126 4.16 -5.65 -6.37
N VAL A 127 5.46 -5.92 -6.32
CA VAL A 127 6.51 -4.91 -6.47
C VAL A 127 6.95 -4.95 -7.92
N GLU A 128 6.57 -3.94 -8.70
CA GLU A 128 6.93 -3.88 -10.13
C GLU A 128 8.35 -3.32 -10.32
N ARG A 129 8.76 -2.44 -9.41
CA ARG A 129 10.05 -1.77 -9.45
C ARG A 129 10.62 -1.65 -8.05
N PHE A 130 11.90 -1.98 -7.91
CA PHE A 130 12.69 -1.74 -6.72
C PHE A 130 14.03 -1.12 -7.14
N PHE A 131 14.06 0.21 -7.18
CA PHE A 131 15.21 0.98 -7.63
C PHE A 131 16.01 1.48 -6.43
N VAL A 132 17.29 1.13 -6.40
CA VAL A 132 18.21 1.51 -5.31
C VAL A 132 19.32 2.38 -5.85
N ASN A 133 19.49 3.56 -5.28
CA ASN A 133 20.61 4.45 -5.55
C ASN A 133 21.44 4.62 -4.27
N TYR A 134 22.75 4.47 -4.40
CA TYR A 134 23.71 4.68 -3.32
C TYR A 134 24.51 5.94 -3.60
N VAL A 135 24.60 6.81 -2.59
CA VAL A 135 25.38 8.05 -2.64
C VAL A 135 26.40 8.02 -1.50
N SER A 136 27.67 8.18 -1.84
CA SER A 136 28.75 8.31 -0.87
C SER A 136 29.46 9.64 -1.09
N ALA A 137 29.50 10.49 -0.07
CA ALA A 137 30.09 11.81 -0.09
C ALA A 137 30.86 12.06 1.23
N GLY A 138 32.18 11.87 1.20
CA GLY A 138 33.03 12.04 2.38
C GLY A 138 32.73 10.97 3.43
N SER A 139 32.35 11.40 4.64
CA SER A 139 31.88 10.51 5.71
C SER A 139 30.42 10.08 5.54
N VAL A 140 29.64 10.69 4.64
CA VAL A 140 28.20 10.45 4.52
C VAL A 140 27.89 9.38 3.46
N ASN A 141 27.20 8.33 3.87
CA ASN A 141 26.69 7.26 3.03
C ASN A 141 25.17 7.24 3.13
N LEU A 142 24.50 7.35 1.98
CA LEU A 142 23.06 7.43 1.86
C LEU A 142 22.56 6.41 0.84
N ILE A 143 21.42 5.81 1.13
CA ILE A 143 20.66 5.01 0.18
C ILE A 143 19.34 5.70 -0.09
N LYS A 144 19.03 5.91 -1.36
CA LYS A 144 17.70 6.28 -1.85
C LYS A 144 17.05 5.05 -2.45
N ILE A 145 15.83 4.76 -2.04
CA ILE A 145 15.01 3.67 -2.58
C ILE A 145 13.78 4.28 -3.21
N GLU A 146 13.45 3.79 -4.40
CA GLU A 146 12.19 4.03 -5.08
C GLU A 146 11.53 2.67 -5.31
N MET A 147 10.27 2.54 -4.92
CA MET A 147 9.53 1.29 -5.03
C MET A 147 8.17 1.54 -5.67
N GLU A 148 7.86 0.80 -6.72
CA GLU A 148 6.56 0.84 -7.39
C GLU A 148 5.76 -0.40 -6.98
N LEU A 149 4.56 -0.17 -6.45
CA LEU A 149 3.68 -1.23 -5.99
C LEU A 149 2.37 -1.22 -6.78
N HIS A 150 2.00 -2.41 -7.23
CA HIS A 150 0.76 -2.65 -7.94
C HIS A 150 -0.15 -3.59 -7.15
N SER A 151 -1.45 -3.32 -7.16
CA SER A 151 -2.46 -4.24 -6.66
C SER A 151 -3.75 -4.09 -7.44
N GLN A 152 -4.27 -5.23 -7.90
CA GLN A 152 -5.53 -5.30 -8.62
C GLN A 152 -6.53 -6.17 -7.85
N LYS A 153 -7.75 -5.65 -7.68
CA LYS A 153 -8.88 -6.41 -7.16
C LYS A 153 -10.16 -6.06 -7.90
N LYS A 154 -10.69 -7.02 -8.67
CA LYS A 154 -11.83 -6.82 -9.58
C LYS A 154 -11.55 -5.64 -10.53
N ASN A 155 -12.35 -4.57 -10.47
CA ASN A 155 -12.24 -3.39 -11.31
C ASN A 155 -11.44 -2.26 -10.65
N VAL A 156 -10.83 -2.51 -9.48
CA VAL A 156 -9.93 -1.55 -8.83
C VAL A 156 -8.51 -1.96 -9.19
N ASN A 157 -7.82 -1.07 -9.91
CA ASN A 157 -6.39 -1.12 -10.12
C ASN A 157 -5.74 0.03 -9.34
N LYS A 158 -4.69 -0.27 -8.59
CA LYS A 158 -3.89 0.71 -7.86
C LYS A 158 -2.42 0.47 -8.17
N ASN A 159 -1.77 1.49 -8.71
CA ASN A 159 -0.32 1.56 -8.85
C ASN A 159 0.17 2.85 -8.16
N GLU A 160 1.15 2.74 -7.28
CA GLU A 160 1.75 3.86 -6.55
C GLU A 160 3.26 3.69 -6.40
N ILE A 161 3.99 4.82 -6.47
CA ILE A 161 5.43 4.87 -6.26
C ILE A 161 5.73 5.48 -4.90
N PHE A 162 6.61 4.82 -4.15
CA PHE A 162 7.05 5.22 -2.82
C PHE A 162 8.55 5.49 -2.81
N TYR A 163 8.97 6.41 -1.95
CA TYR A 163 10.35 6.87 -1.86
C TYR A 163 10.81 6.92 -0.41
N ILE A 164 12.05 6.54 -0.17
CA ILE A 164 12.74 6.83 1.09
C ILE A 164 14.21 7.15 0.82
N SER A 165 14.79 7.98 1.68
CA SER A 165 16.23 8.22 1.71
C SER A 165 16.72 8.02 3.13
N VAL A 166 17.75 7.20 3.31
CA VAL A 166 18.23 6.77 4.61
C VAL A 166 19.74 6.91 4.66
N VAL A 167 20.23 7.61 5.69
CA VAL A 167 21.66 7.73 5.99
C VAL A 167 22.09 6.52 6.82
N MET A 168 23.24 5.94 6.49
CA MET A 168 23.82 4.79 7.19
C MET A 168 24.40 5.17 8.55
N ARG A 169 24.76 4.17 9.35
CA ARG A 169 25.49 4.37 10.61
C ARG A 169 26.88 4.95 10.32
N GLU A 170 27.42 5.70 11.28
CA GLU A 170 28.77 6.30 11.25
C GLU A 170 28.99 7.40 10.19
N SER A 171 27.90 7.92 9.62
CA SER A 171 27.93 9.01 8.64
C SER A 171 27.79 10.43 9.20
N TYR A 172 28.26 10.67 10.42
CA TYR A 172 28.26 11.98 11.07
C TYR A 172 29.60 12.26 11.75
#